data_AF-A0A6P2FSA9-F1
#
_entry.id   AF-A0A6P2FSA9-F1
#
_cell.length_a   1.000
_cell.length_b   1.000
_cell.length_c   1.000
_cell.angle_alpha   90.00
_cell.angle_beta   90.00
_cell.angle_gamma   90.00
#
_symmetry.space_group_name_H-M   'P 1'
#
loop_
_entity.id
_entity.type
_entity.pdbx_description
1 polymer ?
#
loop_
_entity_poly.entity_id
_entity_poly.type
_entity_poly.pdbx_seq_one_letter_code
_entity_poly.pdbx_strand_id
1 'polypeptide(L)'
;MGWSSVSNQRGKSTLEMLRDHTSYREGAKWDGSEGVTYHIERMVSGAGGAYGILAKIDARSEKTTRCALVIAVSRGRTDFAWKSMTEQEGPVICGMPKGMLSKLTPVAELDCSESSIENAREWRARVLARSAPASLVVNVGDVLEFTSPLRFNLPSGSVAVSQLRVESWGRRKRFLALNPTGGSFVARLSRRALSEPFKINPQSTAAATP
;
A
#
# COMPACT_ATOMS: atom_id res chain seq x y z
N MET A 1 -3.23 -3.67 -25.22
CA MET A 1 -2.86 -4.98 -24.59
C MET A 1 -4.06 -5.59 -23.87
N GLY A 2 -4.32 -6.88 -24.10
CA GLY A 2 -5.42 -7.64 -23.49
C GLY A 2 -5.05 -8.33 -22.17
N TRP A 3 -6.04 -8.94 -21.51
CA TRP A 3 -5.80 -9.80 -20.36
C TRP A 3 -5.30 -11.17 -20.81
N SER A 4 -4.37 -11.74 -20.05
CA SER A 4 -3.95 -13.14 -20.16
C SER A 4 -4.54 -13.94 -19.00
N SER A 5 -4.78 -15.24 -19.16
CA SER A 5 -5.35 -16.06 -18.09
C SER A 5 -4.89 -17.51 -18.13
N VAL A 6 -4.82 -18.13 -16.95
CA VAL A 6 -4.53 -19.56 -16.73
C VAL A 6 -5.42 -20.09 -15.60
N SER A 7 -5.42 -21.40 -15.40
CA SER A 7 -6.08 -22.01 -14.24
C SER A 7 -5.43 -21.57 -12.94
N ASN A 8 -6.24 -21.13 -11.97
CA ASN A 8 -5.76 -20.76 -10.64
C ASN A 8 -5.24 -22.00 -9.88
N GLN A 9 -4.00 -21.92 -9.39
CA GLN A 9 -3.41 -22.96 -8.55
C GLN A 9 -3.58 -22.58 -7.08
N ARG A 10 -4.33 -23.39 -6.33
CA ARG A 10 -4.56 -23.18 -4.90
C ARG A 10 -3.24 -23.25 -4.12
N GLY A 11 -3.13 -22.44 -3.08
CA GLY A 11 -1.94 -22.38 -2.22
C GLY A 11 -0.80 -21.49 -2.74
N LYS A 12 -0.77 -21.15 -4.03
CA LYS A 12 0.24 -20.23 -4.59
C LYS A 12 -0.13 -18.77 -4.38
N SER A 13 0.85 -17.93 -4.04
CA SER A 13 0.73 -16.48 -4.01
C SER A 13 0.65 -15.88 -5.42
N THR A 14 0.28 -14.60 -5.52
CA THR A 14 0.23 -13.88 -6.81
C THR A 14 1.59 -13.86 -7.51
N LEU A 15 2.68 -13.65 -6.76
CA LEU A 15 4.03 -13.61 -7.34
C LEU A 15 4.48 -14.99 -7.85
N GLU A 16 4.13 -16.06 -7.12
CA GLU A 16 4.41 -17.43 -7.59
C GLU A 16 3.62 -17.75 -8.85
N MET A 17 2.33 -17.39 -8.90
CA MET A 17 1.51 -17.55 -10.11
C MET A 17 2.10 -16.79 -11.30
N LEU A 18 2.54 -15.54 -11.12
CA LEU A 18 3.17 -14.75 -12.18
C LEU A 18 4.52 -15.35 -12.61
N ARG A 19 5.36 -15.78 -11.66
CA ARG A 19 6.65 -16.39 -11.95
C ARG A 19 6.52 -17.66 -12.78
N ASP A 20 5.53 -18.48 -12.46
CA ASP A 20 5.38 -19.81 -13.08
C ASP A 20 4.74 -19.74 -14.47
N HIS A 21 3.95 -18.71 -14.77
CA HIS A 21 3.17 -18.60 -16.01
C HIS A 21 3.56 -17.42 -16.90
N THR A 22 4.51 -16.58 -16.47
CA THR A 22 4.92 -15.37 -17.21
C THR A 22 6.42 -15.10 -17.08
N SER A 23 6.93 -14.15 -17.87
CA SER A 23 8.28 -13.60 -17.71
C SER A 23 8.38 -12.55 -16.58
N TYR A 24 7.27 -12.15 -15.96
CA TYR A 24 7.25 -11.12 -14.92
C TYR A 24 7.69 -11.66 -13.56
N ARG A 25 9.00 -11.66 -13.36
CA ARG A 25 9.64 -12.00 -12.09
C ARG A 25 10.85 -11.09 -11.85
N GLU A 26 11.20 -10.90 -10.58
CA GLU A 26 12.42 -10.18 -10.22
C GLU A 26 13.65 -10.81 -10.87
N GLY A 27 14.54 -9.98 -11.42
CA GLY A 27 15.72 -10.39 -12.17
C GLY A 27 15.45 -10.81 -13.62
N ALA A 28 14.19 -10.86 -14.09
CA ALA A 28 13.90 -11.16 -15.48
C ALA A 28 14.43 -10.05 -16.41
N LYS A 29 15.03 -10.48 -17.51
CA LYS A 29 15.56 -9.61 -18.56
C LYS A 29 15.06 -10.05 -19.92
N TRP A 30 14.80 -9.10 -20.80
CA TRP A 30 14.51 -9.35 -22.20
C TRP A 30 14.97 -8.18 -23.04
N ASP A 31 15.41 -8.48 -24.26
CA ASP A 31 15.78 -7.45 -25.23
C ASP A 31 14.53 -6.97 -25.96
N GLY A 32 14.40 -5.66 -26.04
CA GLY A 32 13.43 -4.94 -26.84
C GLY A 32 13.96 -4.61 -28.22
N SER A 33 13.21 -3.77 -28.93
CA SER A 33 13.64 -3.20 -30.19
C SER A 33 14.78 -2.19 -29.98
N GLU A 34 15.57 -1.97 -31.04
CA GLU A 34 16.53 -0.85 -31.14
C GLU A 34 17.65 -0.83 -30.08
N GLY A 35 18.06 -1.99 -29.57
CA GLY A 35 19.14 -2.09 -28.60
C GLY A 35 18.73 -1.69 -27.17
N VAL A 36 17.43 -1.72 -26.88
CA VAL A 36 16.92 -1.50 -25.54
C VAL A 36 16.84 -2.84 -24.81
N THR A 37 17.41 -2.94 -23.61
CA THR A 37 17.20 -4.09 -22.72
C THR A 37 16.27 -3.69 -21.57
N TYR A 38 15.29 -4.54 -21.29
CA TYR A 38 14.38 -4.40 -20.17
C TYR A 38 14.79 -5.33 -19.03
N HIS A 39 14.73 -4.83 -17.79
CA HIS A 39 15.09 -5.57 -16.60
C HIS A 39 14.12 -5.26 -15.46
N ILE A 40 13.54 -6.31 -14.86
CA ILE A 40 12.71 -6.16 -13.67
C ILE A 40 13.61 -6.18 -12.43
N GLU A 41 13.96 -5.00 -11.91
CA GLU A 41 14.88 -4.85 -10.78
C GLU A 41 14.28 -5.33 -9.45
N ARG A 42 12.96 -5.18 -9.31
CA ARG A 42 12.26 -5.55 -8.08
C ARG A 42 10.80 -5.85 -8.37
N MET A 43 10.21 -6.80 -7.67
CA MET A 43 8.76 -7.01 -7.66
C MET A 43 8.21 -7.28 -6.26
N VAL A 44 7.02 -6.76 -6.00
CA VAL A 44 6.26 -7.00 -4.76
C VAL A 44 4.78 -7.20 -5.06
N SER A 45 4.11 -8.01 -4.25
CA SER A 45 2.64 -8.15 -4.30
C SER A 45 1.97 -7.00 -3.54
N GLY A 46 0.75 -6.63 -3.96
CA GLY A 46 -0.13 -5.80 -3.15
C GLY A 46 -1.59 -5.86 -3.58
N ALA A 47 -2.39 -4.91 -3.12
CA ALA A 47 -3.81 -4.84 -3.42
C ALA A 47 -4.06 -4.71 -4.95
N GLY A 48 -4.78 -5.68 -5.52
CA GLY A 48 -5.09 -5.70 -6.95
C GLY A 48 -4.00 -6.27 -7.85
N GLY A 49 -2.89 -6.80 -7.32
CA GLY A 49 -1.92 -7.56 -8.11
C GLY A 49 -0.47 -7.47 -7.64
N ALA A 50 0.44 -7.17 -8.57
CA ALA A 50 1.87 -7.02 -8.30
C ALA A 50 2.42 -5.75 -8.94
N TYR A 51 3.49 -5.21 -8.37
CA TYR A 51 4.16 -4.01 -8.86
C TYR A 51 5.66 -4.21 -8.88
N GLY A 52 6.32 -3.59 -9.84
CA GLY A 52 7.76 -3.71 -10.02
C GLY A 52 8.41 -2.43 -10.49
N ILE A 53 9.75 -2.41 -10.40
CA ILE A 53 10.59 -1.41 -11.06
C ILE A 53 11.09 -2.04 -12.35
N LEU A 54 10.70 -1.46 -13.48
CA LEU A 54 11.18 -1.84 -14.80
C LEU A 54 12.27 -0.85 -15.22
N ALA A 55 13.50 -1.34 -15.31
CA ALA A 55 14.60 -0.60 -15.90
C ALA A 55 14.62 -0.84 -17.42
N LYS A 56 14.55 0.23 -18.18
CA LYS A 56 14.80 0.30 -19.63
C LYS A 56 16.21 0.83 -19.81
N ILE A 57 17.11 0.00 -20.34
CA ILE A 57 18.52 0.33 -20.56
C ILE A 57 18.71 0.49 -22.06
N ASP A 58 19.06 1.69 -22.51
CA ASP A 58 19.37 1.97 -23.91
C ASP A 58 20.87 1.74 -24.16
N ALA A 59 21.21 0.81 -25.06
CA ALA A 59 22.59 0.48 -25.37
C ALA A 59 23.38 1.61 -26.05
N ARG A 60 22.70 2.58 -26.71
CA ARG A 60 23.37 3.68 -27.42
C ARG A 60 23.74 4.82 -26.48
N SER A 61 22.83 5.17 -25.59
CA SER A 61 23.01 6.29 -24.66
C SER A 61 23.54 5.84 -23.29
N GLU A 62 23.58 4.53 -23.03
CA GLU A 62 23.80 3.91 -21.72
C GLU A 62 22.83 4.42 -20.63
N LYS A 63 21.77 5.13 -21.03
CA LYS A 63 20.79 5.71 -20.12
C LYS A 63 19.88 4.61 -19.59
N THR A 64 19.74 4.56 -18.27
CA THR A 64 18.77 3.70 -17.60
C THR A 64 17.56 4.51 -17.15
N THR A 65 16.41 4.21 -17.73
CA THR A 65 15.12 4.80 -17.35
C THR A 65 14.33 3.79 -16.52
N ARG A 66 13.96 4.16 -15.30
CA ARG A 66 13.17 3.32 -14.38
C ARG A 66 11.73 3.77 -14.35
N CYS A 67 10.83 2.89 -14.77
CA CYS A 67 9.39 3.10 -14.75
C CYS A 67 8.70 2.11 -13.82
N ALA A 68 7.50 2.46 -13.37
CA ALA A 68 6.65 1.51 -12.66
C ALA A 68 6.09 0.47 -13.64
N LEU A 69 6.32 -0.81 -13.33
CA LEU A 69 5.56 -1.92 -13.88
C LEU A 69 4.41 -2.24 -12.93
N VAL A 70 3.20 -2.29 -13.46
CA VAL A 70 1.99 -2.67 -12.74
C VAL A 70 1.39 -3.89 -13.40
N ILE A 71 1.15 -4.93 -12.61
CA ILE A 71 0.49 -6.15 -13.07
C ILE A 71 -0.82 -6.23 -12.33
N ALA A 72 -1.88 -5.79 -12.98
CA ALA A 72 -3.23 -5.96 -12.48
C ALA A 72 -3.57 -7.45 -12.52
N VAL A 73 -4.11 -7.97 -11.42
CA VAL A 73 -4.46 -9.39 -11.29
C VAL A 73 -5.91 -9.50 -10.87
N SER A 74 -6.66 -10.34 -11.60
CA SER A 74 -7.96 -10.86 -11.18
C SER A 74 -7.79 -12.33 -10.84
N ARG A 75 -8.28 -12.73 -9.67
CA ARG A 75 -8.13 -14.11 -9.20
C ARG A 75 -9.44 -14.64 -8.65
N GLY A 76 -10.00 -15.62 -9.36
CA GLY A 76 -11.19 -16.35 -8.95
C GLY A 76 -10.86 -17.75 -8.43
N ARG A 77 -11.88 -18.58 -8.24
CA ARG A 77 -11.73 -19.96 -7.74
C ARG A 77 -11.00 -20.85 -8.75
N THR A 78 -11.21 -20.61 -10.04
CA THR A 78 -10.76 -21.45 -11.15
C THR A 78 -9.76 -20.75 -12.06
N ASP A 79 -9.75 -19.42 -12.05
CA ASP A 79 -9.07 -18.57 -13.01
C ASP A 79 -8.10 -17.61 -12.31
N PHE A 80 -6.94 -17.45 -12.93
CA PHE A 80 -5.96 -16.44 -12.60
C PHE A 80 -5.68 -15.65 -13.87
N ALA A 81 -6.09 -14.38 -13.88
CA ALA A 81 -5.91 -13.49 -15.01
C ALA A 81 -5.01 -12.31 -14.64
N TRP A 82 -4.18 -11.88 -15.58
CA TRP A 82 -3.30 -10.73 -15.39
C TRP A 82 -3.26 -9.82 -16.61
N LYS A 83 -2.95 -8.56 -16.34
CA LYS A 83 -2.66 -7.55 -17.35
C LYS A 83 -1.48 -6.71 -16.88
N SER A 84 -0.39 -6.75 -17.63
CA SER A 84 0.77 -5.88 -17.41
C SER A 84 0.51 -4.52 -18.04
N MET A 85 0.87 -3.48 -17.31
CA MET A 85 0.82 -2.09 -17.74
C MET A 85 2.00 -1.33 -17.15
N THR A 86 2.39 -0.22 -17.75
CA THR A 86 3.30 0.74 -17.12
C THR A 86 2.54 1.98 -16.63
N GLU A 87 3.16 2.79 -15.78
CA GLU A 87 2.59 4.09 -15.36
C GLU A 87 2.26 5.04 -16.53
N GLN A 88 2.80 4.78 -17.72
CA GLN A 88 2.63 5.60 -18.92
C GLN A 88 1.38 5.25 -19.74
N GLU A 89 0.75 4.10 -19.47
CA GLU A 89 -0.33 3.51 -20.29
C GLU A 89 -1.73 3.72 -19.67
N GLY A 90 -1.99 4.91 -19.14
CA GLY A 90 -3.13 5.20 -18.26
C GLY A 90 -4.53 4.80 -18.76
N PRO A 91 -5.56 4.79 -17.88
CA PRO A 91 -5.50 5.07 -16.45
C PRO A 91 -5.11 3.83 -15.63
N VAL A 92 -4.01 3.93 -14.90
CA VAL A 92 -3.58 2.91 -13.93
C VAL A 92 -4.21 3.22 -12.56
N ILE A 93 -4.98 2.28 -12.00
CA ILE A 93 -5.77 2.50 -10.77
C ILE A 93 -5.04 1.95 -9.51
N CYS A 94 -4.06 1.09 -9.72
CA CYS A 94 -3.31 0.41 -8.66
C CYS A 94 -2.23 1.31 -8.03
N GLY A 95 -1.94 1.10 -6.74
CA GLY A 95 -0.89 1.84 -6.02
C GLY A 95 0.50 1.18 -6.11
N MET A 96 1.53 1.86 -5.61
CA MET A 96 2.88 1.32 -5.44
C MET A 96 3.46 1.75 -4.08
N PRO A 97 4.27 0.91 -3.40
CA PRO A 97 4.94 1.33 -2.17
C PRO A 97 5.87 2.53 -2.37
N LYS A 98 5.84 3.49 -1.43
CA LYS A 98 6.62 4.74 -1.51
C LYS A 98 8.12 4.51 -1.74
N GLY A 99 8.71 3.51 -1.09
CA GLY A 99 10.14 3.20 -1.25
C GLY A 99 10.52 2.58 -2.61
N MET A 100 9.56 2.10 -3.39
CA MET A 100 9.78 1.72 -4.79
C MET A 100 9.54 2.92 -5.72
N LEU A 101 8.49 3.69 -5.44
CA LEU A 101 8.17 4.91 -6.19
C LEU A 101 9.36 5.89 -6.20
N SER A 102 10.06 6.05 -5.08
CA SER A 102 11.22 6.93 -4.95
C SER A 102 12.45 6.49 -5.78
N LYS A 103 12.42 5.29 -6.37
CA LYS A 103 13.51 4.75 -7.19
C LYS A 103 13.25 4.91 -8.69
N LEU A 104 12.07 5.39 -9.07
CA LEU A 104 11.73 5.62 -10.47
C LEU A 104 12.44 6.87 -11.00
N THR A 105 12.75 6.88 -12.29
CA THR A 105 13.30 8.06 -12.97
C THR A 105 12.31 9.21 -12.88
N PRO A 106 12.73 10.45 -12.56
CA PRO A 106 11.85 11.61 -12.52
C PRO A 106 11.02 11.77 -13.80
N VAL A 107 9.77 12.21 -13.67
CA VAL A 107 8.84 12.33 -14.81
C VAL A 107 9.39 13.24 -15.90
N ALA A 108 10.10 14.32 -15.52
CA ALA A 108 10.72 15.26 -16.44
C ALA A 108 11.89 14.68 -17.26
N GLU A 109 12.41 13.52 -16.86
CA GLU A 109 13.54 12.84 -17.53
C GLU A 109 13.08 11.64 -18.37
N LEU A 110 11.77 11.36 -18.38
CA LEU A 110 11.18 10.30 -19.19
C LEU A 110 11.25 10.69 -20.67
N ASP A 111 11.76 9.75 -21.47
CA ASP A 111 11.85 9.90 -22.92
C ASP A 111 10.70 9.10 -23.56
N CYS A 112 9.51 9.70 -23.58
CA CYS A 112 8.30 9.15 -24.20
C CYS A 112 7.34 10.28 -24.60
N SER A 113 6.20 9.94 -25.21
CA SER A 113 5.23 10.95 -25.68
C SER A 113 4.66 11.79 -24.53
N GLU A 114 4.28 13.03 -24.80
CA GLU A 114 3.66 13.94 -23.81
C GLU A 114 2.45 13.31 -23.11
N SER A 115 1.60 12.58 -23.85
CA SER A 115 0.47 11.84 -23.27
C SER A 115 0.92 10.77 -22.25
N SER A 116 2.04 10.09 -22.52
CA SER A 116 2.62 9.10 -21.61
C SER A 116 3.21 9.75 -20.36
N ILE A 117 3.83 10.93 -20.52
CA ILE A 117 4.36 11.74 -19.43
C ILE A 117 3.22 12.21 -18.51
N GLU A 118 2.10 12.67 -19.08
CA GLU A 118 0.94 13.10 -18.29
C GLU A 118 0.32 11.92 -17.54
N ASN A 119 0.15 10.77 -18.18
CA ASN A 119 -0.33 9.54 -17.52
C ASN A 119 0.55 9.16 -16.31
N ALA A 120 1.88 9.21 -16.47
CA ALA A 120 2.82 8.92 -15.40
C ALA A 120 2.72 9.96 -14.27
N ARG A 121 2.64 11.26 -14.62
CA ARG A 121 2.47 12.37 -13.67
C ARG A 121 1.22 12.19 -12.82
N GLU A 122 0.07 12.00 -13.45
CA GLU A 122 -1.20 11.78 -12.76
C GLU A 122 -1.14 10.56 -11.85
N TRP A 123 -0.62 9.44 -12.36
CA TRP A 123 -0.53 8.20 -11.59
C TRP A 123 0.35 8.38 -10.35
N ARG A 124 1.56 8.92 -10.51
CA ARG A 124 2.48 9.15 -9.38
C ARG A 124 1.87 10.10 -8.34
N ALA A 125 1.17 11.16 -8.77
CA ALA A 125 0.45 12.05 -7.87
C ALA A 125 -0.61 11.31 -7.06
N ARG A 126 -1.42 10.44 -7.70
CA ARG A 126 -2.41 9.60 -7.01
C ARG A 126 -1.77 8.63 -6.02
N VAL A 127 -0.64 8.01 -6.38
CA VAL A 127 0.09 7.10 -5.48
C VAL A 127 0.65 7.86 -4.28
N LEU A 128 1.23 9.04 -4.48
CA LEU A 128 1.73 9.91 -3.41
C LEU A 128 0.60 10.35 -2.47
N ALA A 129 -0.54 10.77 -3.01
CA ALA A 129 -1.70 11.16 -2.21
C ALA A 129 -2.25 10.00 -1.36
N ARG A 130 -2.24 8.77 -1.87
CA ARG A 130 -2.65 7.56 -1.13
C ARG A 130 -1.60 7.06 -0.13
N SER A 131 -0.32 7.33 -0.38
CA SER A 131 0.79 6.89 0.46
C SER A 131 1.26 7.94 1.46
N ALA A 132 0.80 9.19 1.31
CA ALA A 132 0.74 10.12 2.41
C ALA A 132 -0.06 9.41 3.51
N PRO A 133 0.53 9.11 4.68
CA PRO A 133 -0.29 8.73 5.80
C PRO A 133 -1.30 9.86 5.93
N ALA A 134 -2.60 9.54 6.02
CA ALA A 134 -3.50 10.44 6.72
C ALA A 134 -2.77 10.68 8.04
N SER A 135 -2.19 11.89 8.20
CA SER A 135 -1.18 12.19 9.21
C SER A 135 -1.90 12.34 10.53
N LEU A 136 -2.43 11.23 10.98
CA LEU A 136 -3.08 11.07 12.24
C LEU A 136 -1.93 10.85 13.21
N VAL A 137 -1.28 11.97 13.58
CA VAL A 137 -0.21 12.03 14.56
C VAL A 137 -0.87 11.75 15.90
N VAL A 138 -0.81 10.49 16.32
CA VAL A 138 -1.29 10.03 17.62
C VAL A 138 -0.10 9.99 18.56
N ASN A 139 -0.18 10.77 19.62
CA ASN A 139 0.80 10.82 20.70
C ASN A 139 0.35 9.93 21.86
N VAL A 140 1.30 9.55 22.71
CA VAL A 140 0.98 8.93 24.00
C VAL A 140 0.24 9.96 24.86
N GLY A 141 -0.85 9.53 25.51
CA GLY A 141 -1.74 10.41 26.27
C GLY A 141 -2.99 10.85 25.50
N ASP A 142 -2.96 10.85 24.17
CA ASP A 142 -4.12 11.21 23.35
C ASP A 142 -5.31 10.27 23.61
N VAL A 143 -6.52 10.83 23.55
CA VAL A 143 -7.76 10.05 23.65
C VAL A 143 -8.37 9.90 22.26
N LEU A 144 -8.51 8.64 21.83
CA LEU A 144 -9.21 8.28 20.61
C LEU A 144 -10.70 8.13 20.92
N GLU A 145 -11.53 8.96 20.32
CA GLU A 145 -12.98 8.92 20.45
C GLU A 145 -13.62 8.36 19.18
N PHE A 146 -14.11 7.13 19.27
CA PHE A 146 -14.72 6.40 18.17
C PHE A 146 -16.18 6.84 18.00
N THR A 147 -16.58 7.09 16.75
CA THR A 147 -17.98 7.44 16.44
C THR A 147 -18.95 6.29 16.74
N SER A 148 -18.47 5.05 16.61
CA SER A 148 -19.20 3.85 17.00
C SER A 148 -18.48 3.15 18.16
N PRO A 149 -19.17 2.85 19.28
CA PRO A 149 -18.55 2.17 20.41
C PRO A 149 -17.97 0.80 20.02
N LEU A 150 -16.73 0.56 20.43
CA LEU A 150 -16.07 -0.73 20.26
C LEU A 150 -16.55 -1.68 21.37
N ARG A 151 -16.94 -2.91 21.00
CA ARG A 151 -17.34 -3.93 21.97
C ARG A 151 -16.14 -4.78 22.39
N PHE A 152 -15.96 -4.91 23.69
CA PHE A 152 -14.97 -5.75 24.34
C PHE A 152 -15.67 -6.86 25.12
N ASN A 153 -15.26 -8.10 24.90
CA ASN A 153 -15.73 -9.24 25.69
C ASN A 153 -14.76 -9.44 26.86
N LEU A 154 -15.17 -9.04 28.06
CA LEU A 154 -14.44 -9.27 29.30
C LEU A 154 -14.99 -10.53 29.99
N PRO A 155 -14.24 -11.16 30.91
CA PRO A 155 -14.75 -12.27 31.72
C PRO A 155 -16.03 -11.93 32.49
N SER A 156 -16.21 -10.65 32.86
CA SER A 156 -17.39 -10.14 33.56
C SER A 156 -18.56 -9.77 32.64
N GLY A 157 -18.41 -9.87 31.32
CA GLY A 157 -19.43 -9.53 30.33
C GLY A 157 -18.92 -8.66 29.17
N SER A 158 -19.82 -8.34 28.24
CA SER A 158 -19.52 -7.45 27.12
C SER A 158 -19.66 -5.98 27.53
N VAL A 159 -18.64 -5.17 27.24
CA VAL A 159 -18.64 -3.72 27.49
C VAL A 159 -18.44 -2.97 26.18
N ALA A 160 -19.23 -1.92 25.96
CA ALA A 160 -19.08 -1.01 24.82
C ALA A 160 -18.29 0.24 25.25
N VAL A 161 -17.20 0.54 24.56
CA VAL A 161 -16.30 1.64 24.87
C VAL A 161 -16.10 2.51 23.64
N SER A 162 -16.37 3.80 23.78
CA SER A 162 -16.17 4.81 22.73
C SER A 162 -14.85 5.57 22.88
N GLN A 163 -14.21 5.54 24.05
CA GLN A 163 -13.00 6.31 24.32
C GLN A 163 -11.82 5.42 24.74
N LEU A 164 -10.68 5.59 24.07
CA LEU A 164 -9.45 4.85 24.33
C LEU A 164 -8.28 5.81 24.48
N ARG A 165 -7.63 5.83 25.64
CA ARG A 165 -6.38 6.59 25.84
C ARG A 165 -5.19 5.82 25.29
N VAL A 166 -4.27 6.50 24.62
CA VAL A 166 -3.09 5.89 24.00
C VAL A 166 -1.99 5.75 25.04
N GLU A 167 -1.65 4.52 25.38
CA GLU A 167 -0.55 4.22 26.32
C GLU A 167 0.77 3.96 25.57
N SER A 168 0.69 3.44 24.35
CA SER A 168 1.86 3.33 23.46
C SER A 168 1.44 3.28 22.00
N TRP A 169 2.20 3.98 21.15
CA TRP A 169 1.99 4.06 19.71
C TRP A 169 3.20 3.45 18.96
N GLY A 170 2.97 2.85 17.77
CA GLY A 170 4.01 2.18 16.97
C GLY A 170 3.88 0.65 16.90
N ARG A 171 4.98 -0.09 17.08
CA ARG A 171 5.03 -1.56 16.87
C ARG A 171 4.16 -2.36 17.87
N ARG A 172 3.98 -1.84 19.08
CA ARG A 172 3.17 -2.46 20.14
C ARG A 172 2.09 -1.50 20.62
N LYS A 173 1.09 -1.27 19.78
CA LYS A 173 -0.03 -0.37 20.11
C LYS A 173 -0.77 -0.88 21.35
N ARG A 174 -0.84 -0.06 22.40
CA ARG A 174 -1.61 -0.35 23.63
C ARG A 174 -2.48 0.84 23.99
N PHE A 175 -3.67 0.54 24.47
CA PHE A 175 -4.68 1.52 24.81
C PHE A 175 -5.22 1.23 26.20
N LEU A 176 -5.67 2.27 26.89
CA LEU A 176 -6.48 2.16 28.09
C LEU A 176 -7.93 2.48 27.71
N ALA A 177 -8.81 1.48 27.83
CA ALA A 177 -10.22 1.64 27.56
C ALA A 177 -10.91 2.36 28.72
N LEU A 178 -11.54 3.50 28.41
CA LEU A 178 -12.22 4.35 29.37
C LEU A 178 -13.70 3.95 29.41
N ASN A 179 -14.08 3.15 30.40
CA ASN A 179 -15.45 2.66 30.52
C ASN A 179 -16.38 3.77 31.04
N PRO A 180 -17.48 4.11 30.36
CA PRO A 180 -18.43 5.12 30.83
C PRO A 180 -19.07 4.78 32.19
N THR A 181 -19.17 3.50 32.56
CA THR A 181 -19.76 3.08 33.86
C THR A 181 -18.77 3.10 35.03
N GLY A 182 -17.57 3.64 34.83
CA GLY A 182 -16.49 3.59 35.81
C GLY A 182 -15.52 2.43 35.60
N GLY A 183 -14.25 2.65 35.93
CA GLY A 183 -13.15 1.71 35.71
C GLY A 183 -12.45 1.88 34.36
N SER A 184 -11.25 1.31 34.25
CA SER A 184 -10.50 1.27 33.00
C SER A 184 -9.74 -0.04 32.87
N PHE A 185 -9.50 -0.49 31.65
CA PHE A 185 -8.75 -1.73 31.40
C PHE A 185 -7.85 -1.60 30.19
N VAL A 186 -6.74 -2.34 30.22
CA VAL A 186 -5.78 -2.33 29.11
C VAL A 186 -6.35 -3.10 27.93
N ALA A 187 -6.39 -2.46 26.77
CA ALA A 187 -6.90 -3.01 25.53
C ALA A 187 -5.81 -3.05 24.45
N ARG A 188 -5.89 -4.09 23.61
CA ARG A 188 -5.18 -4.15 22.32
C ARG A 188 -6.21 -4.22 21.21
N LEU A 189 -6.07 -3.32 20.25
CA LEU A 189 -6.98 -3.28 19.11
C LEU A 189 -6.46 -4.13 17.96
N SER A 190 -7.38 -4.83 17.30
CA SER A 190 -7.11 -5.43 16.00
C SER A 190 -6.93 -4.35 14.94
N ARG A 191 -6.32 -4.70 13.79
CA ARG A 191 -6.21 -3.76 12.66
C ARG A 191 -7.57 -3.26 12.18
N ARG A 192 -8.62 -4.10 12.26
CA ARG A 192 -9.99 -3.76 11.88
C ARG A 192 -10.63 -2.77 12.84
N ALA A 193 -10.45 -2.94 14.15
CA ALA A 193 -10.97 -1.97 15.11
C ALA A 193 -10.32 -0.58 14.96
N LEU A 194 -9.05 -0.54 14.58
CA LEU A 194 -8.32 0.71 14.30
C LEU A 194 -8.66 1.37 12.95
N SER A 195 -9.41 0.70 12.07
CA SER A 195 -9.89 1.31 10.83
C SER A 195 -11.27 1.97 10.98
N GLU A 196 -11.93 1.79 12.13
CA GLU A 196 -13.18 2.50 12.43
C GLU A 196 -12.92 4.01 12.53
N PRO A 197 -13.85 4.87 12.10
CA PRO A 197 -13.69 6.32 12.24
C PRO A 197 -13.58 6.75 13.71
N PHE A 198 -12.57 7.57 14.02
CA PHE A 198 -12.39 8.18 15.33
C PHE A 198 -11.82 9.59 15.22
N LYS A 199 -12.05 10.39 16.25
CA LYS A 199 -11.41 11.69 16.47
C LYS A 199 -10.29 11.54 17.49
N ILE A 200 -9.24 12.35 17.36
CA ILE A 200 -8.23 12.48 18.41
C ILE A 200 -8.59 13.70 19.24
N ASN A 201 -8.74 13.51 20.54
CA ASN A 201 -8.78 14.57 21.52
C ASN A 201 -7.38 14.64 22.14
N PRO A 202 -6.55 15.63 21.77
CA PRO A 202 -5.24 15.82 22.38
C PRO A 202 -5.45 16.06 23.87
N GLN A 203 -4.65 15.44 24.71
CA GLN A 203 -4.70 15.78 26.12
C GLN A 203 -4.19 17.23 26.26
N SER A 204 -5.08 18.14 26.66
CA SER A 204 -4.67 19.48 27.09
C SER A 204 -3.67 19.29 28.22
N THR A 205 -2.44 19.76 28.04
CA THR A 205 -1.47 19.92 29.12
C THR A 205 -1.98 21.00 30.08
N ALA A 206 -3.04 20.70 30.83
CA ALA A 206 -3.40 21.46 32.00
C ALA A 206 -2.38 21.10 33.08
N ALA A 207 -1.59 22.11 33.44
CA ALA A 207 -0.50 22.09 34.39
C ALA A 207 -0.79 21.21 35.60
N ALA A 208 0.16 20.31 35.88
CA ALA A 208 0.41 19.88 37.25
C ALA A 208 0.88 21.13 38.01
N THR A 209 -0.02 21.79 38.70
CA THR A 209 0.34 22.72 39.78
C THR A 209 0.62 21.85 41.02
N PRO A 210 1.78 21.98 41.66
CA PRO A 210 2.13 21.24 42.88
C PRO A 210 1.22 21.57 44.06
#